data_AF-A0A3B6BYR2-F1
#
_entry.id   AF-A0A3B6BYR2-F1
#
_cell.length_a   1.000
_cell.length_b   1.000
_cell.length_c   1.000
_cell.angle_alpha   90.00
_cell.angle_beta   90.00
_cell.angle_gamma   90.00
#
_symmetry.space_group_name_H-M   'P 1'
#
loop_
_entity.id
_entity.type
_entity.pdbx_description
1 polymer ?
#
loop_
_entity_poly.entity_id
_entity_poly.type
_entity_poly.pdbx_seq_one_letter_code
_entity_poly.pdbx_strand_id
1 'polypeptide(L)'
;MSPQVFRTQSLIPHHALFLLCTILIFLSSNTIIFSSAQATNKTEDDRQALLCFKAGISKDPAGVLGSWRNDSLNFCSWRGVNCSTTLPIRVVSLQLRSAQLTGTLSSCTAALTSLFQLNLWNNKLSGSVPEDIGELRSLQTLMLAGNRLSGNIPLSLGTAASLRYVNLANNSLSGAIPDSLANSLSLSEIILSRNNISGVIPANLFNSSKLVAVDLRSNALSGPIPHFQKMDALQFLNLTGNSLSGTIPASLGNVSSLRSLLLAQNNLAGSVPETLGQIPNLTVLDLSNNMFTGYVPVTLYNVSSLTLFSLGTNNFIGHIPSEIGHSLPNLQTLVMGGNGFRGPIPDSLTNMSKLQVLDLSSNLLTGMVPSLGSLADMSQLILRNNKLEAGDWAFLTSLTNCTQLLILSMDGNILNGSLPKAVGKLSTKLQRLSFGRNQISGNIPAEIGKLVVTSDSINSW
;
A
#
# COMPACT_ATOMS: atom_id res chain seq x y z
N MET A 1 -120.81 25.86 -23.35
CA MET A 1 -120.22 24.52 -23.57
C MET A 1 -119.25 24.63 -24.74
N SER A 2 -118.08 24.00 -24.60
CA SER A 2 -116.94 23.92 -25.54
C SER A 2 -115.92 25.08 -25.49
N PRO A 3 -114.65 24.83 -25.12
CA PRO A 3 -113.56 25.80 -25.21
C PRO A 3 -112.85 25.71 -26.58
N GLN A 4 -112.45 26.84 -27.15
CA GLN A 4 -111.51 26.89 -28.27
C GLN A 4 -110.11 27.25 -27.79
N VAL A 5 -109.15 26.52 -28.36
CA VAL A 5 -107.73 26.45 -28.04
C VAL A 5 -106.96 27.60 -28.69
N PHE A 6 -106.20 28.37 -27.91
CA PHE A 6 -105.12 29.21 -28.42
C PHE A 6 -103.80 28.41 -28.39
N ARG A 7 -103.14 28.34 -29.55
CA ARG A 7 -101.74 27.91 -29.70
C ARG A 7 -100.81 28.94 -29.07
N THR A 8 -99.85 28.48 -28.28
CA THR A 8 -98.57 29.18 -28.06
C THR A 8 -97.42 28.25 -28.46
N GLN A 9 -96.62 28.69 -29.42
CA GLN A 9 -95.34 28.08 -29.77
C GLN A 9 -94.33 28.37 -28.65
N SER A 10 -93.72 27.35 -28.05
CA SER A 10 -92.51 27.50 -27.24
C SER A 10 -91.27 27.20 -28.10
N LEU A 11 -90.50 28.23 -28.45
CA LEU A 11 -89.13 28.05 -28.92
C LEU A 11 -88.27 27.57 -27.74
N ILE A 12 -87.70 26.37 -27.87
CA ILE A 12 -86.57 25.95 -27.04
C ILE A 12 -85.30 26.55 -27.67
N PRO A 13 -84.45 27.25 -26.91
CA PRO A 13 -83.29 27.94 -27.48
C PRO A 13 -82.16 26.94 -27.78
N HIS A 14 -81.62 27.01 -29.00
CA HIS A 14 -80.47 26.24 -29.50
C HIS A 14 -79.16 26.39 -28.69
N HIS A 15 -79.14 27.23 -27.64
CA HIS A 15 -77.96 27.43 -26.80
C HIS A 15 -77.71 26.30 -25.79
N ALA A 16 -78.74 25.55 -25.37
CA ALA A 16 -78.57 24.46 -24.40
C ALA A 16 -77.90 23.21 -25.01
N LEU A 17 -78.17 22.92 -26.29
CA LEU A 17 -77.59 21.77 -26.99
C LEU A 17 -76.12 22.02 -27.38
N PHE A 18 -75.76 23.27 -27.68
CA PHE A 18 -74.39 23.66 -28.00
C PHE A 18 -73.49 23.62 -26.76
N LEU A 19 -74.01 24.01 -25.59
CA LEU A 19 -73.27 23.93 -24.33
C LEU A 19 -73.03 22.47 -23.88
N LEU A 20 -73.97 21.56 -24.15
CA LEU A 20 -73.80 20.13 -23.83
C LEU A 20 -72.76 19.47 -24.74
N CYS A 21 -72.73 19.81 -26.03
CA CYS A 21 -71.72 19.30 -26.97
C CYS A 21 -70.32 19.86 -26.68
N THR A 22 -70.17 21.11 -26.27
CA THR A 22 -68.85 21.67 -25.90
C THR A 22 -68.33 21.09 -24.58
N ILE A 23 -69.19 20.78 -23.62
CA ILE A 23 -68.81 20.09 -22.37
C ILE A 23 -68.40 18.63 -22.64
N LEU A 24 -69.09 17.92 -23.54
CA LEU A 24 -68.74 16.55 -23.92
C LEU A 24 -67.43 16.47 -24.74
N ILE A 25 -67.13 17.47 -25.57
CA ILE A 25 -65.84 17.58 -26.28
C ILE A 25 -64.71 17.96 -25.32
N PHE A 26 -64.96 18.81 -24.31
CA PHE A 26 -63.97 19.12 -23.26
C PHE A 26 -63.71 17.92 -22.32
N LEU A 27 -64.68 17.04 -22.11
CA LEU A 27 -64.53 15.80 -21.33
C LEU A 27 -63.87 14.66 -22.12
N SER A 28 -63.96 14.64 -23.45
CA SER A 28 -63.25 13.66 -24.31
C SER A 28 -61.83 14.09 -24.71
N SER A 29 -61.52 15.39 -24.61
CA SER A 29 -60.20 15.94 -24.94
C SER A 29 -59.26 16.05 -23.74
N ASN A 30 -59.77 15.85 -22.52
CA ASN A 30 -58.94 15.69 -21.33
C ASN A 30 -58.70 14.21 -21.07
N THR A 31 -57.91 13.57 -21.95
CA THR A 31 -57.02 12.53 -21.43
C THR A 31 -56.07 13.25 -20.49
N ILE A 32 -56.42 13.27 -19.20
CA ILE A 32 -55.41 13.37 -18.16
C ILE A 32 -54.51 12.17 -18.43
N ILE A 33 -53.42 12.41 -19.17
CA ILE A 33 -52.24 11.59 -19.06
C ILE A 33 -51.89 11.78 -17.58
N PHE A 34 -52.35 10.87 -16.75
CA PHE A 34 -51.54 10.50 -15.61
C PHE A 34 -50.23 10.11 -16.26
N SER A 35 -49.27 11.04 -16.32
CA SER A 35 -47.91 10.61 -16.15
C SER A 35 -48.00 10.02 -14.76
N SER A 36 -48.10 8.70 -14.69
CA SER A 36 -47.52 8.02 -13.56
C SER A 36 -46.13 8.66 -13.50
N ALA A 37 -45.89 9.51 -12.49
CA ALA A 37 -44.56 9.63 -11.95
C ALA A 37 -44.16 8.17 -11.77
N GLN A 38 -43.38 7.67 -12.73
CA GLN A 38 -42.93 6.30 -12.73
C GLN A 38 -42.07 6.31 -11.50
N ALA A 39 -42.64 5.86 -10.38
CA ALA A 39 -41.91 5.67 -9.14
C ALA A 39 -40.84 4.68 -9.56
N THR A 40 -39.66 5.22 -9.88
CA THR A 40 -38.54 4.43 -10.38
C THR A 40 -38.35 3.36 -9.33
N ASN A 41 -38.60 2.12 -9.71
CA ASN A 41 -38.51 1.02 -8.79
C ASN A 41 -37.02 0.82 -8.55
N LYS A 42 -36.43 1.63 -7.64
CA LYS A 42 -34.99 1.69 -7.39
C LYS A 42 -34.42 0.32 -7.03
N THR A 43 -35.26 -0.54 -6.47
CA THR A 43 -34.97 -1.95 -6.19
C THR A 43 -34.77 -2.75 -7.49
N GLU A 44 -35.60 -2.53 -8.50
CA GLU A 44 -35.43 -3.12 -9.84
C GLU A 44 -34.23 -2.51 -10.58
N ASP A 45 -33.97 -1.21 -10.42
CA ASP A 45 -32.78 -0.56 -11.00
C ASP A 45 -31.49 -1.25 -10.50
N ASP A 46 -31.40 -1.52 -9.19
CA ASP A 46 -30.26 -2.25 -8.62
C ASP A 46 -30.15 -3.68 -9.15
N ARG A 47 -31.28 -4.39 -9.30
CA ARG A 47 -31.31 -5.74 -9.88
C ARG A 47 -30.78 -5.74 -11.32
N GLN A 48 -31.23 -4.80 -12.14
CA GLN A 48 -30.76 -4.64 -13.52
C GLN A 48 -29.28 -4.27 -13.59
N ALA A 49 -28.82 -3.40 -12.69
CA ALA A 49 -27.41 -3.04 -12.59
C ALA A 49 -26.53 -4.26 -12.26
N LEU A 50 -26.96 -5.14 -11.35
CA LEU A 50 -26.27 -6.39 -11.03
C LEU A 50 -26.26 -7.36 -12.23
N LEU A 51 -27.37 -7.51 -12.95
CA LEU A 51 -27.42 -8.35 -14.15
C LEU A 51 -26.53 -7.80 -15.28
N CYS A 52 -26.50 -6.47 -15.45
CA CYS A 52 -25.57 -5.82 -16.37
C CYS A 52 -24.11 -6.02 -15.95
N PHE A 53 -23.80 -5.91 -14.65
CA PHE A 53 -22.47 -6.25 -14.14
C PHE A 53 -22.09 -7.69 -14.49
N LYS A 54 -23.00 -8.65 -14.27
CA LYS A 54 -22.79 -10.06 -14.63
C LYS A 54 -22.53 -10.24 -16.13
N ALA A 55 -23.20 -9.47 -17.00
CA ALA A 55 -22.97 -9.53 -18.44
C ALA A 55 -21.55 -9.10 -18.85
N GLY A 56 -20.89 -8.24 -18.06
CA GLY A 56 -19.47 -7.88 -18.25
C GLY A 56 -18.48 -8.98 -17.86
N ILE A 57 -18.93 -10.02 -17.17
CA ILE A 57 -18.11 -11.15 -16.73
C ILE A 57 -18.17 -12.26 -17.79
N SER A 58 -17.04 -12.51 -18.44
CA SER A 58 -16.91 -13.50 -19.50
C SER A 58 -16.65 -14.92 -19.00
N LYS A 59 -15.99 -15.07 -17.84
CA LYS A 59 -15.76 -16.38 -17.21
C LYS A 59 -15.94 -16.31 -15.69
N ASP A 60 -16.67 -17.28 -15.15
CA ASP A 60 -16.87 -17.49 -13.71
C ASP A 60 -16.61 -18.96 -13.35
N PRO A 61 -15.33 -19.39 -13.25
CA PRO A 61 -14.99 -20.79 -12.99
C PRO A 61 -15.46 -21.28 -11.61
N ALA A 62 -15.58 -20.36 -10.64
CA ALA A 62 -16.05 -20.67 -9.29
C ALA A 62 -17.59 -20.74 -9.18
N GLY A 63 -18.31 -20.36 -10.24
CA GLY A 63 -19.77 -20.35 -10.28
C GLY A 63 -20.42 -19.40 -9.27
N VAL A 64 -19.71 -18.37 -8.81
CA VAL A 64 -20.23 -17.48 -7.75
C VAL A 64 -21.41 -16.63 -8.24
N LEU A 65 -21.47 -16.33 -9.54
CA LEU A 65 -22.57 -15.62 -10.19
C LEU A 65 -23.70 -16.56 -10.61
N GLY A 66 -23.61 -17.86 -10.34
CA GLY A 66 -24.66 -18.84 -10.65
C GLY A 66 -26.00 -18.54 -9.96
N SER A 67 -25.95 -17.94 -8.77
CA SER A 67 -27.14 -17.50 -8.03
C SER A 67 -27.84 -16.27 -8.64
N TRP A 68 -27.17 -15.53 -9.52
CA TRP A 68 -27.67 -14.28 -10.10
C TRP A 68 -28.55 -14.57 -11.32
N ARG A 69 -29.81 -14.94 -11.07
CA ARG A 69 -30.73 -15.38 -12.13
C ARG A 69 -31.66 -14.26 -12.58
N ASN A 70 -31.92 -14.18 -13.88
CA ASN A 70 -32.78 -13.14 -14.45
C ASN A 70 -34.26 -13.27 -13.99
N ASP A 71 -34.70 -14.48 -13.69
CA ASP A 71 -36.06 -14.80 -13.19
C ASP A 71 -36.23 -14.58 -11.68
N SER A 72 -35.14 -14.31 -10.95
CA SER A 72 -35.18 -14.09 -9.50
C SER A 72 -35.31 -12.61 -9.17
N LEU A 73 -36.37 -12.25 -8.44
CA LEU A 73 -36.57 -10.89 -7.94
C LEU A 73 -35.80 -10.60 -6.63
N ASN A 74 -35.44 -11.64 -5.87
CA ASN A 74 -34.73 -11.48 -4.59
C ASN A 74 -33.19 -11.46 -4.77
N PHE A 75 -32.65 -10.38 -5.33
CA PHE A 75 -31.21 -10.24 -5.57
C PHE A 75 -30.38 -10.11 -4.28
N CYS A 76 -30.99 -9.81 -3.14
CA CYS A 76 -30.29 -9.77 -1.85
C CYS A 76 -29.89 -11.16 -1.34
N SER A 77 -30.45 -12.22 -1.91
CA SER A 77 -30.02 -13.61 -1.67
C SER A 77 -28.86 -14.05 -2.57
N TRP A 78 -28.49 -13.22 -3.55
CA TRP A 78 -27.43 -13.56 -4.49
C TRP A 78 -26.07 -13.52 -3.81
N ARG A 79 -25.23 -14.49 -4.14
CA ARG A 79 -23.91 -14.62 -3.53
C ARG A 79 -23.10 -13.36 -3.78
N GLY A 80 -22.59 -12.78 -2.70
CA GLY A 80 -21.77 -11.57 -2.72
C GLY A 80 -22.57 -10.27 -2.72
N VAL A 81 -23.91 -10.29 -2.76
CA VAL A 81 -24.75 -9.09 -2.72
C VAL A 81 -25.31 -8.92 -1.31
N ASN A 82 -25.03 -7.76 -0.69
CA ASN A 82 -25.64 -7.37 0.58
C ASN A 82 -26.50 -6.11 0.36
N CYS A 83 -27.69 -6.13 0.94
CA CYS A 83 -28.66 -5.05 0.81
C CYS A 83 -28.89 -4.30 2.13
N SER A 84 -29.48 -3.11 2.04
CA SER A 84 -30.01 -2.38 3.17
C SER A 84 -31.15 -3.15 3.84
N THR A 85 -31.36 -2.87 5.13
CA THR A 85 -32.51 -3.39 5.89
C THR A 85 -33.71 -2.46 5.87
N THR A 86 -33.52 -1.19 5.47
CA THR A 86 -34.55 -0.16 5.37
C THR A 86 -35.11 -0.09 3.96
N LEU A 87 -36.43 0.15 3.85
CA LEU A 87 -37.12 0.31 2.57
C LEU A 87 -36.87 1.71 1.96
N PRO A 88 -36.74 1.82 0.62
CA PRO A 88 -36.66 0.71 -0.34
C PRO A 88 -35.36 -0.09 -0.17
N ILE A 89 -35.40 -1.42 -0.36
CA ILE A 89 -34.22 -2.28 -0.26
C ILE A 89 -33.25 -1.91 -1.40
N ARG A 90 -32.01 -1.57 -1.04
CA ARG A 90 -30.96 -1.19 -1.99
C ARG A 90 -29.70 -2.03 -1.80
N VAL A 91 -28.91 -2.23 -2.84
CA VAL A 91 -27.59 -2.86 -2.73
C VAL A 91 -26.63 -1.88 -2.06
N VAL A 92 -26.02 -2.32 -0.95
CA VAL A 92 -25.06 -1.50 -0.19
C VAL A 92 -23.66 -2.08 -0.22
N SER A 93 -23.50 -3.38 -0.50
CA SER A 93 -22.18 -3.97 -0.68
C SER A 93 -22.18 -5.09 -1.71
N LEU A 94 -21.16 -5.07 -2.57
CA LEU A 94 -20.88 -6.12 -3.54
C LEU A 94 -19.50 -6.74 -3.24
N GLN A 95 -19.46 -8.03 -2.96
CA GLN A 95 -18.26 -8.76 -2.49
C GLN A 95 -18.07 -10.07 -3.25
N LEU A 96 -17.16 -10.05 -4.23
CA LEU A 96 -16.84 -11.17 -5.09
C LEU A 96 -15.33 -11.40 -5.14
N ARG A 97 -14.75 -11.84 -4.02
CA ARG A 97 -13.29 -12.00 -3.87
C ARG A 97 -12.81 -13.37 -4.35
N SER A 98 -11.62 -13.44 -4.94
CA SER A 98 -10.91 -14.71 -5.19
C SER A 98 -11.71 -15.76 -5.97
N ALA A 99 -12.63 -15.31 -6.83
CA ALA A 99 -13.52 -16.17 -7.61
C ALA A 99 -13.01 -16.45 -9.02
N GLN A 100 -11.81 -15.95 -9.35
CA GLN A 100 -11.19 -16.04 -10.68
C GLN A 100 -12.05 -15.43 -11.80
N LEU A 101 -12.89 -14.44 -11.46
CA LEU A 101 -13.75 -13.78 -12.42
C LEU A 101 -12.91 -13.13 -13.53
N THR A 102 -13.24 -13.42 -14.78
CA THR A 102 -12.63 -12.82 -15.97
C THR A 102 -13.68 -11.99 -16.69
N GLY A 103 -13.27 -10.88 -17.31
CA GLY A 103 -14.18 -9.95 -17.97
C GLY A 103 -13.74 -8.51 -17.73
N THR A 104 -14.69 -7.59 -17.73
CA THR A 104 -14.48 -6.17 -17.46
C THR A 104 -15.35 -5.70 -16.29
N LEU A 105 -14.91 -4.62 -15.62
CA LEU A 105 -15.74 -3.92 -14.65
C LEU A 105 -16.73 -3.02 -15.41
N SER A 106 -18.00 -3.43 -15.47
CA SER A 106 -19.04 -2.68 -16.19
C SER A 106 -19.34 -1.33 -15.53
N SER A 107 -19.59 -0.29 -16.34
CA SER A 107 -20.06 1.02 -15.90
C SER A 107 -21.41 0.96 -15.19
N CYS A 108 -22.22 -0.07 -15.47
CA CYS A 108 -23.49 -0.32 -14.77
C CYS A 108 -23.35 -0.41 -13.25
N THR A 109 -22.15 -0.69 -12.73
CA THR A 109 -21.88 -0.68 -11.29
C THR A 109 -22.21 0.70 -10.66
N ALA A 110 -22.10 1.78 -11.43
CA ALA A 110 -22.45 3.14 -11.00
C ALA A 110 -23.96 3.35 -10.77
N ALA A 111 -24.82 2.50 -11.34
CA ALA A 111 -26.26 2.56 -11.09
C ALA A 111 -26.66 2.09 -9.68
N LEU A 112 -25.76 1.38 -8.97
CA LEU A 112 -25.95 0.98 -7.57
C LEU A 112 -25.73 2.17 -6.63
N THR A 113 -26.61 3.17 -6.69
CA THR A 113 -26.39 4.49 -6.06
C THR A 113 -26.26 4.49 -4.53
N SER A 114 -26.66 3.41 -3.87
CA SER A 114 -26.49 3.21 -2.41
C SER A 114 -25.28 2.35 -2.04
N LEU A 115 -24.46 1.96 -3.03
CA LEU A 115 -23.29 1.12 -2.82
C LEU A 115 -22.27 1.84 -1.92
N PHE A 116 -22.04 1.26 -0.76
CA PHE A 116 -21.07 1.72 0.23
C PHE A 116 -19.71 1.01 0.06
N GLN A 117 -19.72 -0.26 -0.35
CA GLN A 117 -18.51 -1.05 -0.54
C GLN A 117 -18.54 -1.88 -1.81
N LEU A 118 -17.52 -1.72 -2.64
CA LEU A 118 -17.24 -2.57 -3.80
C LEU A 118 -15.94 -3.34 -3.57
N ASN A 119 -16.03 -4.67 -3.48
CA ASN A 119 -14.87 -5.54 -3.25
C ASN A 119 -14.80 -6.67 -4.27
N LEU A 120 -13.89 -6.50 -5.24
CA LEU A 120 -13.60 -7.44 -6.32
C LEU A 120 -12.14 -7.94 -6.25
N TRP A 121 -11.56 -7.92 -5.04
CA TRP A 121 -10.16 -8.25 -4.80
C TRP A 121 -9.79 -9.65 -5.30
N ASN A 122 -8.60 -9.75 -5.88
CA ASN A 122 -7.96 -10.99 -6.32
C ASN A 122 -8.79 -11.76 -7.35
N ASN A 123 -9.08 -11.14 -8.50
CA ASN A 123 -9.73 -11.76 -9.66
C ASN A 123 -8.88 -11.58 -10.92
N LYS A 124 -9.47 -11.77 -12.12
CA LYS A 124 -8.80 -11.61 -13.42
C LYS A 124 -9.52 -10.56 -14.27
N LEU A 125 -10.16 -9.57 -13.64
CA LEU A 125 -10.85 -8.48 -14.33
C LEU A 125 -9.85 -7.63 -15.10
N SER A 126 -10.22 -7.21 -16.29
CA SER A 126 -9.39 -6.45 -17.24
C SER A 126 -10.12 -5.20 -17.73
N GLY A 127 -9.45 -4.39 -18.56
CA GLY A 127 -9.98 -3.09 -18.99
C GLY A 127 -9.79 -2.01 -17.94
N SER A 128 -10.38 -0.84 -18.16
CA SER A 128 -10.27 0.30 -17.25
C SER A 128 -11.26 0.24 -16.09
N VAL A 129 -10.94 0.98 -15.02
CA VAL A 129 -11.93 1.34 -14.01
C VAL A 129 -12.86 2.40 -14.63
N PRO A 130 -14.19 2.19 -14.67
CA PRO A 130 -15.12 3.17 -15.24
C PRO A 130 -15.09 4.52 -14.49
N GLU A 131 -15.18 5.63 -15.24
CA GLU A 131 -15.29 6.97 -14.65
C GLU A 131 -16.56 7.14 -13.80
N ASP A 132 -17.65 6.47 -14.14
CA ASP A 132 -18.92 6.61 -13.42
C ASP A 132 -18.86 6.10 -11.97
N ILE A 133 -17.83 5.33 -11.59
CA ILE A 133 -17.62 4.89 -10.20
C ILE A 133 -17.43 6.07 -9.24
N GLY A 134 -16.84 7.17 -9.71
CA GLY A 134 -16.68 8.39 -8.89
C GLY A 134 -18.01 9.09 -8.60
N GLU A 135 -19.08 8.79 -9.33
CA GLU A 135 -20.42 9.35 -9.09
C GLU A 135 -21.14 8.68 -7.91
N LEU A 136 -20.63 7.54 -7.42
CA LEU A 136 -21.20 6.81 -6.29
C LEU A 136 -20.95 7.56 -4.97
N ARG A 137 -21.86 8.48 -4.64
CA ARG A 137 -21.76 9.37 -3.46
C ARG A 137 -21.71 8.64 -2.12
N SER A 138 -22.25 7.42 -2.06
CA SER A 138 -22.24 6.59 -0.85
C SER A 138 -21.00 5.69 -0.73
N LEU A 139 -20.19 5.57 -1.78
CA LEU A 139 -19.05 4.65 -1.80
C LEU A 139 -17.99 5.12 -0.81
N GLN A 140 -17.62 4.22 0.11
CA GLN A 140 -16.59 4.47 1.12
C GLN A 140 -15.37 3.57 0.91
N THR A 141 -15.58 2.37 0.38
CA THR A 141 -14.54 1.36 0.23
C THR A 141 -14.53 0.79 -1.18
N LEU A 142 -13.43 1.01 -1.91
CA LEU A 142 -13.18 0.45 -3.22
C LEU A 142 -11.96 -0.47 -3.18
N MET A 143 -12.19 -1.78 -3.35
CA MET A 143 -11.14 -2.82 -3.30
C MET A 143 -11.09 -3.58 -4.63
N LEU A 144 -10.16 -3.20 -5.49
CA LEU A 144 -9.95 -3.81 -6.81
C LEU A 144 -8.56 -4.44 -6.97
N ALA A 145 -7.79 -4.53 -5.89
CA ALA A 145 -6.43 -5.05 -5.93
C ALA A 145 -6.32 -6.50 -6.43
N GLY A 146 -5.21 -6.84 -7.08
CA GLY A 146 -4.95 -8.17 -7.62
C GLY A 146 -5.86 -8.51 -8.79
N ASN A 147 -5.95 -7.62 -9.77
CA ASN A 147 -6.66 -7.84 -11.04
C ASN A 147 -5.71 -7.55 -12.21
N ARG A 148 -6.24 -7.43 -13.43
CA ARG A 148 -5.53 -7.05 -14.66
C ARG A 148 -6.07 -5.72 -15.20
N LEU A 149 -6.54 -4.85 -14.31
CA LEU A 149 -7.10 -3.55 -14.70
C LEU A 149 -6.00 -2.66 -15.29
N SER A 150 -6.33 -1.90 -16.31
CA SER A 150 -5.39 -1.07 -17.08
C SER A 150 -5.94 0.34 -17.32
N GLY A 151 -5.15 1.21 -17.94
CA GLY A 151 -5.57 2.60 -18.17
C GLY A 151 -5.45 3.44 -16.91
N ASN A 152 -6.03 4.63 -16.94
CA ASN A 152 -5.81 5.64 -15.90
C ASN A 152 -6.69 5.40 -14.67
N ILE A 153 -6.26 5.94 -13.53
CA ILE A 153 -7.14 6.11 -12.36
C ILE A 153 -8.20 7.15 -12.74
N PRO A 154 -9.50 6.86 -12.55
CA PRO A 154 -10.57 7.79 -12.89
C PRO A 154 -10.43 9.14 -12.20
N LEU A 155 -10.60 10.22 -12.96
CA LEU A 155 -10.57 11.58 -12.41
C LEU A 155 -11.72 11.80 -11.43
N SER A 156 -12.89 11.22 -11.71
CA SER A 156 -14.07 11.32 -10.84
C SER A 156 -13.87 10.67 -9.46
N LEU A 157 -12.93 9.73 -9.31
CA LEU A 157 -12.79 8.96 -8.08
C LEU A 157 -12.47 9.86 -6.86
N GLY A 158 -11.73 10.94 -7.10
CA GLY A 158 -11.41 11.93 -6.08
C GLY A 158 -12.57 12.85 -5.68
N THR A 159 -13.63 12.93 -6.48
CA THR A 159 -14.81 13.78 -6.20
C THR A 159 -15.85 13.08 -5.32
N ALA A 160 -15.71 11.77 -5.10
CA ALA A 160 -16.57 10.97 -4.25
C ALA A 160 -16.43 11.41 -2.78
N ALA A 161 -17.41 12.19 -2.29
CA ALA A 161 -17.38 12.83 -0.97
C ALA A 161 -17.29 11.87 0.23
N SER A 162 -17.64 10.60 0.04
CA SER A 162 -17.65 9.58 1.11
C SER A 162 -16.48 8.61 1.03
N LEU A 163 -15.65 8.68 -0.02
CA LEU A 163 -14.63 7.67 -0.28
C LEU A 163 -13.51 7.77 0.75
N ARG A 164 -13.28 6.69 1.50
CA ARG A 164 -12.30 6.63 2.60
C ARG A 164 -11.13 5.72 2.28
N TYR A 165 -11.39 4.60 1.62
CA TYR A 165 -10.41 3.55 1.37
C TYR A 165 -10.41 3.17 -0.11
N VAL A 166 -9.25 3.36 -0.76
CA VAL A 166 -9.03 2.97 -2.16
C VAL A 166 -7.85 2.02 -2.22
N ASN A 167 -8.10 0.81 -2.70
CA ASN A 167 -7.04 -0.18 -2.94
C ASN A 167 -7.13 -0.73 -4.36
N LEU A 168 -6.21 -0.24 -5.20
CA LEU A 168 -6.05 -0.60 -6.61
C LEU A 168 -4.72 -1.34 -6.86
N ALA A 169 -4.05 -1.79 -5.81
CA ALA A 169 -2.73 -2.39 -5.91
C ALA A 169 -2.67 -3.65 -6.78
N ASN A 170 -1.50 -3.96 -7.33
CA ASN A 170 -1.27 -5.17 -8.12
C ASN A 170 -2.24 -5.27 -9.31
N ASN A 171 -2.16 -4.28 -10.19
CA ASN A 171 -2.88 -4.16 -11.46
C ASN A 171 -1.89 -3.66 -12.54
N SER A 172 -2.40 -3.24 -13.70
CA SER A 172 -1.64 -2.63 -14.79
C SER A 172 -2.08 -1.19 -15.05
N LEU A 173 -2.53 -0.47 -14.01
CA LEU A 173 -2.95 0.93 -14.13
C LEU A 173 -1.77 1.82 -14.52
N SER A 174 -2.04 2.83 -15.33
CA SER A 174 -1.07 3.75 -15.92
C SER A 174 -1.48 5.21 -15.73
N GLY A 175 -0.71 6.13 -16.32
CA GLY A 175 -0.99 7.56 -16.22
C GLY A 175 -0.63 8.13 -14.85
N ALA A 176 -1.00 9.40 -14.61
CA ALA A 176 -0.68 10.10 -13.37
C ALA A 176 -1.71 9.85 -12.27
N ILE A 177 -1.30 10.12 -11.01
CA ILE A 177 -2.23 10.24 -9.89
C ILE A 177 -3.07 11.51 -10.14
N PRO A 178 -4.42 11.40 -10.24
CA PRO A 178 -5.27 12.57 -10.46
C PRO A 178 -5.19 13.59 -9.33
N ASP A 179 -5.15 14.88 -9.67
CA ASP A 179 -5.23 15.97 -8.68
C ASP A 179 -6.52 15.91 -7.87
N SER A 180 -7.63 15.48 -8.48
CA SER A 180 -8.90 15.26 -7.78
C SER A 180 -8.76 14.25 -6.64
N LEU A 181 -8.02 13.16 -6.85
CA LEU A 181 -7.77 12.14 -5.83
C LEU A 181 -6.87 12.69 -4.72
N ALA A 182 -5.84 13.44 -5.11
CA ALA A 182 -4.93 14.12 -4.17
C ALA A 182 -5.63 15.20 -3.32
N ASN A 183 -6.65 15.86 -3.88
CA ASN A 183 -7.45 16.89 -3.20
C ASN A 183 -8.61 16.32 -2.38
N SER A 184 -8.79 14.99 -2.33
CA SER A 184 -9.93 14.40 -1.64
C SER A 184 -9.89 14.68 -0.14
N LEU A 185 -10.99 15.24 0.37
CA LEU A 185 -11.15 15.59 1.79
C LEU A 185 -11.66 14.42 2.64
N SER A 186 -11.95 13.27 2.04
CA SER A 186 -12.53 12.11 2.72
C SER A 186 -11.58 10.93 2.83
N LEU A 187 -10.57 10.84 1.95
CA LEU A 187 -9.66 9.71 1.90
C LEU A 187 -8.83 9.59 3.18
N SER A 188 -8.77 8.35 3.65
CA SER A 188 -7.97 7.89 4.78
C SER A 188 -6.83 7.00 4.30
N GLU A 189 -7.05 6.17 3.28
CA GLU A 189 -6.03 5.25 2.78
C GLU A 189 -6.05 5.18 1.26
N ILE A 190 -4.86 5.30 0.66
CA ILE A 190 -4.63 5.22 -0.78
C ILE A 190 -3.55 4.18 -1.03
N ILE A 191 -3.95 3.02 -1.56
CA ILE A 191 -3.07 1.89 -1.84
C ILE A 191 -3.05 1.65 -3.35
N LEU A 192 -1.99 2.11 -4.01
CA LEU A 192 -1.80 2.06 -5.46
C LEU A 192 -0.56 1.24 -5.87
N SER A 193 0.03 0.50 -4.93
CA SER A 193 1.30 -0.18 -5.14
C SER A 193 1.27 -1.26 -6.23
N ARG A 194 2.41 -1.50 -6.89
CA ARG A 194 2.57 -2.49 -7.96
C ARG A 194 1.60 -2.21 -9.13
N ASN A 195 1.76 -1.05 -9.74
CA ASN A 195 1.11 -0.64 -10.99
C ASN A 195 2.16 -0.02 -11.93
N ASN A 196 1.72 0.61 -13.01
CA ASN A 196 2.55 1.34 -13.96
C ASN A 196 2.23 2.85 -13.94
N ILE A 197 1.84 3.38 -12.78
CA ILE A 197 1.49 4.80 -12.58
C ILE A 197 2.75 5.64 -12.74
N SER A 198 2.67 6.71 -13.52
CA SER A 198 3.79 7.57 -13.89
C SER A 198 3.53 9.04 -13.57
N GLY A 199 4.48 9.92 -13.90
CA GLY A 199 4.38 11.34 -13.59
C GLY A 199 4.77 11.66 -12.15
N VAL A 200 4.45 12.87 -11.70
CA VAL A 200 4.83 13.37 -10.37
C VAL A 200 3.79 13.05 -9.32
N ILE A 201 4.20 13.01 -8.05
CA ILE A 201 3.26 12.98 -6.92
C ILE A 201 2.62 14.37 -6.79
N PRO A 202 1.28 14.51 -6.87
CA PRO A 202 0.63 15.80 -6.69
C PRO A 202 0.88 16.37 -5.29
N ALA A 203 1.29 17.65 -5.19
CA ALA A 203 1.67 18.26 -3.91
C ALA A 203 0.54 18.27 -2.88
N ASN A 204 -0.70 18.43 -3.33
CA ASN A 204 -1.87 18.47 -2.45
C ASN A 204 -2.15 17.13 -1.76
N LEU A 205 -1.58 16.02 -2.24
CA LEU A 205 -1.67 14.72 -1.56
C LEU A 205 -1.11 14.79 -0.15
N PHE A 206 -0.10 15.65 0.08
CA PHE A 206 0.53 15.88 1.38
C PHE A 206 -0.02 17.13 2.09
N ASN A 207 -1.29 17.43 1.83
CA ASN A 207 -2.09 18.44 2.51
C ASN A 207 -3.46 17.86 2.92
N SER A 208 -3.44 16.83 3.77
CA SER A 208 -4.65 16.15 4.26
C SER A 208 -4.55 15.81 5.74
N SER A 209 -5.57 16.22 6.51
CA SER A 209 -5.69 15.87 7.92
C SER A 209 -6.26 14.47 8.17
N LYS A 210 -6.69 13.75 7.13
CA LYS A 210 -7.33 12.44 7.26
C LYS A 210 -6.51 11.27 6.71
N LEU A 211 -5.58 11.52 5.79
CA LEU A 211 -4.78 10.44 5.21
C LEU A 211 -3.90 9.80 6.30
N VAL A 212 -4.13 8.51 6.51
CA VAL A 212 -3.43 7.63 7.46
C VAL A 212 -2.36 6.80 6.73
N ALA A 213 -2.65 6.32 5.52
CA ALA A 213 -1.73 5.48 4.77
C ALA A 213 -1.69 5.84 3.28
N VAL A 214 -0.47 5.95 2.77
CA VAL A 214 -0.18 6.16 1.34
C VAL A 214 0.85 5.10 0.91
N ASP A 215 0.43 4.15 0.07
CA ASP A 215 1.30 3.14 -0.52
C ASP A 215 1.34 3.29 -2.05
N LEU A 216 2.43 3.87 -2.55
CA LEU A 216 2.71 4.08 -3.97
C LEU A 216 3.86 3.20 -4.47
N ARG A 217 4.27 2.20 -3.69
CA ARG A 217 5.43 1.34 -3.97
C ARG A 217 5.36 0.67 -5.35
N SER A 218 6.50 0.52 -6.02
CA SER A 218 6.62 -0.22 -7.29
C SER A 218 5.70 0.36 -8.38
N ASN A 219 6.00 1.60 -8.75
CA ASN A 219 5.37 2.32 -9.86
C ASN A 219 6.49 3.01 -10.69
N ALA A 220 6.11 3.86 -11.64
CA ALA A 220 7.01 4.66 -12.47
C ALA A 220 6.93 6.17 -12.12
N LEU A 221 6.65 6.51 -10.86
CA LEU A 221 6.58 7.91 -10.41
C LEU A 221 7.96 8.57 -10.49
N SER A 222 7.98 9.85 -10.81
CA SER A 222 9.21 10.63 -11.00
C SER A 222 9.10 12.02 -10.37
N GLY A 223 10.21 12.77 -10.43
CA GLY A 223 10.28 14.11 -9.84
C GLY A 223 10.49 14.09 -8.32
N PRO A 224 10.47 15.27 -7.67
CA PRO A 224 10.73 15.39 -6.25
C PRO A 224 9.58 14.92 -5.38
N ILE A 225 9.91 14.51 -4.15
CA ILE A 225 8.92 14.34 -3.08
C ILE A 225 8.38 15.74 -2.73
N PRO A 226 7.08 16.03 -2.87
CA PRO A 226 6.50 17.33 -2.53
C PRO A 226 6.62 17.66 -1.04
N HIS A 227 6.50 18.96 -0.72
CA HIS A 227 6.50 19.43 0.65
C HIS A 227 5.24 18.97 1.40
N PHE A 228 5.41 18.61 2.67
CA PHE A 228 4.33 18.27 3.59
C PHE A 228 3.83 19.55 4.26
N GLN A 229 2.51 19.80 4.21
CA GLN A 229 1.90 20.99 4.83
C GLN A 229 1.22 20.65 6.14
N LYS A 230 0.09 19.95 6.09
CA LYS A 230 -0.70 19.54 7.25
C LYS A 230 -1.07 18.08 7.12
N MET A 231 -0.32 17.21 7.81
CA MET A 231 -0.53 15.77 7.82
C MET A 231 -0.61 15.29 9.26
N ASP A 232 -1.78 15.45 9.86
CA ASP A 232 -1.97 15.14 11.28
C ASP A 232 -2.13 13.64 11.54
N ALA A 233 -2.61 12.89 10.54
CA ALA A 233 -3.00 11.49 10.68
C ALA A 233 -2.07 10.46 9.99
N LEU A 234 -1.10 10.91 9.18
CA LEU A 234 -0.30 10.02 8.33
C LEU A 234 0.65 9.15 9.16
N GLN A 235 0.42 7.84 9.15
CA GLN A 235 1.20 6.85 9.88
C GLN A 235 2.11 6.02 8.97
N PHE A 236 1.70 5.80 7.72
CA PHE A 236 2.41 4.94 6.77
C PHE A 236 2.62 5.64 5.43
N LEU A 237 3.88 5.81 5.05
CA LEU A 237 4.26 6.32 3.73
C LEU A 237 5.25 5.36 3.06
N ASN A 238 4.83 4.79 1.93
CA ASN A 238 5.68 3.92 1.13
C ASN A 238 5.76 4.38 -0.32
N LEU A 239 6.95 4.87 -0.70
CA LEU A 239 7.29 5.33 -2.04
C LEU A 239 8.35 4.43 -2.70
N THR A 240 8.62 3.26 -2.12
CA THR A 240 9.71 2.36 -2.51
C THR A 240 9.61 1.93 -3.97
N GLY A 241 10.72 1.89 -4.72
CA GLY A 241 10.74 1.33 -6.07
C GLY A 241 10.01 2.24 -7.06
N ASN A 242 10.45 3.49 -7.17
CA ASN A 242 10.02 4.48 -8.16
C ASN A 242 11.28 5.16 -8.74
N SER A 243 11.08 6.21 -9.54
CA SER A 243 12.14 7.04 -10.11
C SER A 243 12.16 8.45 -9.48
N LEU A 244 11.79 8.56 -8.19
CA LEU A 244 11.75 9.86 -7.48
C LEU A 244 13.16 10.43 -7.33
N SER A 245 13.30 11.74 -7.50
CA SER A 245 14.59 12.44 -7.50
C SER A 245 14.59 13.63 -6.53
N GLY A 246 15.70 14.37 -6.48
CA GLY A 246 15.84 15.49 -5.53
C GLY A 246 16.09 15.02 -4.09
N THR A 247 15.81 15.88 -3.12
CA THR A 247 16.09 15.64 -1.70
C THR A 247 14.83 15.21 -0.94
N ILE A 248 15.00 14.68 0.28
CA ILE A 248 13.88 14.53 1.21
C ILE A 248 13.50 15.94 1.71
N PRO A 249 12.24 16.38 1.58
CA PRO A 249 11.82 17.69 2.09
C PRO A 249 11.85 17.71 3.61
N ALA A 250 12.47 18.74 4.20
CA ALA A 250 12.59 18.86 5.66
C ALA A 250 11.21 18.91 6.37
N SER A 251 10.17 19.35 5.68
CA SER A 251 8.79 19.36 6.19
C SER A 251 8.22 17.98 6.49
N LEU A 252 8.80 16.90 5.94
CA LEU A 252 8.43 15.53 6.32
C LEU A 252 8.71 15.26 7.81
N GLY A 253 9.72 15.92 8.40
CA GLY A 253 9.99 15.84 9.83
C GLY A 253 8.89 16.41 10.73
N ASN A 254 7.98 17.23 10.17
CA ASN A 254 6.84 17.79 10.91
C ASN A 254 5.65 16.82 10.99
N VAL A 255 5.68 15.68 10.29
CA VAL A 255 4.62 14.68 10.29
C VAL A 255 4.77 13.80 11.54
N SER A 256 4.36 14.34 12.68
CA SER A 256 4.58 13.73 14.00
C SER A 256 3.84 12.40 14.23
N SER A 257 2.81 12.11 13.41
CA SER A 257 2.06 10.84 13.44
C SER A 257 2.76 9.70 12.69
N LEU A 258 3.83 9.98 11.94
CA LEU A 258 4.46 8.99 11.06
C LEU A 258 5.13 7.87 11.86
N ARG A 259 4.85 6.62 11.46
CA ARG A 259 5.40 5.40 12.07
C ARG A 259 6.31 4.64 11.11
N SER A 260 6.01 4.68 9.81
CA SER A 260 6.78 3.96 8.79
C SER A 260 7.05 4.85 7.58
N LEU A 261 8.32 5.04 7.29
CA LEU A 261 8.82 5.78 6.13
C LEU A 261 9.69 4.87 5.26
N LEU A 262 9.19 4.53 4.08
CA LEU A 262 9.84 3.62 3.14
C LEU A 262 10.09 4.36 1.82
N LEU A 263 11.33 4.78 1.58
CA LEU A 263 11.76 5.54 0.41
C LEU A 263 12.79 4.79 -0.45
N ALA A 264 12.97 3.49 -0.19
CA ALA A 264 14.02 2.71 -0.81
C ALA A 264 13.90 2.60 -2.33
N GLN A 265 14.99 2.30 -3.03
CA GLN A 265 14.99 2.04 -4.48
C GLN A 265 14.40 3.21 -5.27
N ASN A 266 15.02 4.38 -5.15
CA ASN A 266 14.68 5.60 -5.88
C ASN A 266 15.99 6.30 -6.34
N ASN A 267 15.84 7.48 -6.93
CA ASN A 267 16.94 8.34 -7.38
C ASN A 267 17.11 9.56 -6.43
N LEU A 268 16.75 9.43 -5.15
CA LEU A 268 16.86 10.51 -4.18
C LEU A 268 18.34 10.78 -3.86
N ALA A 269 18.69 12.05 -3.68
CA ALA A 269 20.06 12.50 -3.49
C ALA A 269 20.15 13.60 -2.42
N GLY A 270 21.36 14.11 -2.19
CA GLY A 270 21.64 15.12 -1.17
C GLY A 270 21.74 14.54 0.24
N SER A 271 21.70 15.40 1.25
CA SER A 271 21.76 15.00 2.65
C SER A 271 20.37 14.64 3.19
N VAL A 272 20.35 13.78 4.21
CA VAL A 272 19.13 13.48 4.96
C VAL A 272 18.83 14.64 5.93
N PRO A 273 17.61 15.20 5.97
CA PRO A 273 17.26 16.27 6.90
C PRO A 273 17.30 15.80 8.36
N GLU A 274 17.86 16.64 9.25
CA GLU A 274 17.91 16.34 10.69
C GLU A 274 16.51 16.25 11.32
N THR A 275 15.51 16.93 10.73
CA THR A 275 14.12 16.95 11.17
C THR A 275 13.47 15.56 11.16
N LEU A 276 13.97 14.61 10.35
CA LEU A 276 13.46 13.23 10.39
C LEU A 276 13.71 12.55 11.74
N GLY A 277 14.80 12.91 12.42
CA GLY A 277 15.11 12.40 13.76
C GLY A 277 14.22 12.99 14.87
N GLN A 278 13.32 13.92 14.53
CA GLN A 278 12.40 14.56 15.49
C GLN A 278 11.01 13.90 15.50
N ILE A 279 10.76 12.91 14.64
CA ILE A 279 9.48 12.21 14.57
C ILE A 279 9.37 11.26 15.77
N PRO A 280 8.47 11.51 16.75
CA PRO A 280 8.54 10.90 18.08
C PRO A 280 8.23 9.39 18.12
N ASN A 281 7.61 8.84 17.07
CA ASN A 281 7.15 7.44 17.03
C ASN A 281 7.55 6.70 15.73
N LEU A 282 8.63 7.12 15.07
CA LEU A 282 9.10 6.47 13.87
C LEU A 282 9.69 5.09 14.19
N THR A 283 9.05 4.05 13.70
CA THR A 283 9.42 2.64 13.95
C THR A 283 10.19 2.00 12.80
N VAL A 284 9.94 2.46 11.58
CA VAL A 284 10.54 1.90 10.35
C VAL A 284 11.04 3.04 9.50
N LEU A 285 12.34 3.05 9.22
CA LEU A 285 12.98 3.98 8.30
C LEU A 285 13.83 3.19 7.30
N ASP A 286 13.43 3.23 6.02
CA ASP A 286 14.18 2.62 4.93
C ASP A 286 14.48 3.64 3.83
N LEU A 287 15.75 4.01 3.73
CA LEU A 287 16.32 4.93 2.74
C LEU A 287 17.25 4.19 1.76
N SER A 288 17.25 2.87 1.77
CA SER A 288 18.21 2.06 1.01
C SER A 288 18.11 2.25 -0.50
N ASN A 289 19.18 1.96 -1.23
CA ASN A 289 19.21 1.99 -2.70
C ASN A 289 18.78 3.36 -3.25
N ASN A 290 19.51 4.40 -2.85
CA ASN A 290 19.36 5.77 -3.32
C ASN A 290 20.76 6.35 -3.61
N MET A 291 20.84 7.66 -3.82
CA MET A 291 22.07 8.41 -4.06
C MET A 291 22.37 9.41 -2.93
N PHE A 292 21.90 9.14 -1.69
CA PHE A 292 22.14 10.05 -0.57
C PHE A 292 23.63 10.19 -0.26
N THR A 293 24.05 11.40 0.10
CA THR A 293 25.44 11.78 0.32
C THR A 293 25.63 12.44 1.69
N GLY A 294 26.87 12.57 2.13
CA GLY A 294 27.20 13.29 3.37
C GLY A 294 27.01 12.42 4.61
N TYR A 295 26.87 13.06 5.76
CA TYR A 295 26.72 12.37 7.04
C TYR A 295 25.26 12.02 7.31
N VAL A 296 25.05 10.90 8.00
CA VAL A 296 23.75 10.59 8.61
C VAL A 296 23.56 11.51 9.81
N PRO A 297 22.45 12.28 9.89
CA PRO A 297 22.15 13.13 11.03
C PRO A 297 22.22 12.39 12.37
N VAL A 298 22.89 12.99 13.37
CA VAL A 298 23.00 12.40 14.71
C VAL A 298 21.62 12.16 15.35
N THR A 299 20.65 13.02 15.03
CA THR A 299 19.27 12.93 15.50
C THR A 299 18.61 11.60 15.12
N LEU A 300 18.96 11.00 13.98
CA LEU A 300 18.41 9.71 13.55
C LEU A 300 18.91 8.55 14.42
N TYR A 301 20.13 8.64 14.95
CA TYR A 301 20.66 7.62 15.87
C TYR A 301 20.02 7.70 17.27
N ASN A 302 19.22 8.74 17.56
CA ASN A 302 18.55 8.92 18.85
C ASN A 302 17.04 8.61 18.80
N VAL A 303 16.53 8.11 17.66
CA VAL A 303 15.12 7.73 17.52
C VAL A 303 14.89 6.36 18.16
N SER A 304 14.74 6.36 19.48
CA SER A 304 14.67 5.13 20.30
C SER A 304 13.48 4.20 19.98
N SER A 305 12.49 4.68 19.23
CA SER A 305 11.34 3.91 18.75
C SER A 305 11.63 3.06 17.50
N LEU A 306 12.78 3.26 16.84
CA LEU A 306 13.14 2.49 15.63
C LEU A 306 13.30 1.00 15.92
N THR A 307 12.72 0.21 15.03
CA THR A 307 12.83 -1.25 14.95
C THR A 307 13.56 -1.69 13.68
N LEU A 308 13.42 -0.92 12.60
CA LEU A 308 14.14 -1.09 11.35
C LEU A 308 14.78 0.24 10.94
N PHE A 309 16.10 0.24 10.79
CA PHE A 309 16.85 1.38 10.27
C PHE A 309 17.76 0.92 9.13
N SER A 310 17.38 1.31 7.90
CA SER A 310 18.03 0.87 6.67
C SER A 310 18.49 2.07 5.85
N LEU A 311 19.79 2.13 5.59
CA LEU A 311 20.52 3.14 4.82
C LEU A 311 21.35 2.51 3.68
N GLY A 312 21.21 1.21 3.47
CA GLY A 312 22.11 0.44 2.62
C GLY A 312 22.16 0.92 1.17
N THR A 313 23.28 0.73 0.48
CA THR A 313 23.48 1.11 -0.93
C THR A 313 23.19 2.59 -1.18
N ASN A 314 24.03 3.46 -0.60
CA ASN A 314 24.02 4.91 -0.76
C ASN A 314 25.46 5.44 -0.81
N ASN A 315 25.65 6.75 -0.80
CA ASN A 315 26.96 7.41 -0.74
C ASN A 315 27.21 8.08 0.61
N PHE A 316 26.66 7.54 1.71
CA PHE A 316 26.88 8.09 3.05
C PHE A 316 28.35 7.95 3.47
N ILE A 317 28.84 8.93 4.22
CA ILE A 317 30.19 8.93 4.80
C ILE A 317 30.11 9.17 6.32
N GLY A 318 31.25 9.03 7.00
CA GLY A 318 31.38 9.30 8.43
C GLY A 318 31.56 8.02 9.24
N HIS A 319 31.14 8.06 10.51
CA HIS A 319 31.36 6.99 11.48
C HIS A 319 30.03 6.54 12.07
N ILE A 320 29.98 5.28 12.52
CA ILE A 320 28.88 4.79 13.34
C ILE A 320 29.10 5.34 14.77
N PRO A 321 28.13 6.03 15.40
CA PRO A 321 28.31 6.60 16.73
C PRO A 321 28.67 5.56 17.81
N SER A 322 29.56 5.92 18.73
CA SER A 322 30.02 5.00 19.79
C SER A 322 28.89 4.51 20.69
N GLU A 323 27.86 5.33 20.92
CA GLU A 323 26.74 5.05 21.83
C GLU A 323 25.51 4.45 21.11
N ILE A 324 25.62 4.07 19.84
CA ILE A 324 24.47 3.64 19.03
C ILE A 324 23.63 2.55 19.71
N GLY A 325 24.27 1.61 20.42
CA GLY A 325 23.55 0.53 21.06
C GLY A 325 22.77 0.91 22.32
N HIS A 326 23.09 2.06 22.93
CA HIS A 326 22.29 2.66 23.99
C HIS A 326 21.16 3.54 23.44
N SER A 327 21.42 4.25 22.34
CA SER A 327 20.46 5.18 21.74
C SER A 327 19.31 4.50 20.98
N LEU A 328 19.52 3.29 20.45
CA LEU A 328 18.54 2.53 19.67
C LEU A 328 18.17 1.17 20.32
N PRO A 329 17.62 1.15 21.54
CA PRO A 329 17.43 -0.08 22.31
C PRO A 329 16.37 -1.03 21.73
N ASN A 330 15.53 -0.55 20.81
CA ASN A 330 14.43 -1.34 20.21
C ASN A 330 14.76 -1.91 18.83
N LEU A 331 15.95 -1.62 18.29
CA LEU A 331 16.28 -1.95 16.92
C LEU A 331 16.46 -3.45 16.73
N GLN A 332 15.82 -3.97 15.68
CA GLN A 332 15.87 -5.38 15.28
C GLN A 332 16.68 -5.56 13.99
N THR A 333 16.61 -4.57 13.10
CA THR A 333 17.29 -4.60 11.81
C THR A 333 18.06 -3.31 11.58
N LEU A 334 19.39 -3.42 11.46
CA LEU A 334 20.29 -2.34 11.08
C LEU A 334 20.99 -2.71 9.77
N VAL A 335 20.70 -1.95 8.71
CA VAL A 335 21.33 -2.15 7.39
C VAL A 335 22.01 -0.86 6.97
N MET A 336 23.34 -0.85 6.96
CA MET A 336 24.16 0.28 6.54
C MET A 336 25.16 -0.11 5.43
N GLY A 337 25.07 -1.34 4.93
CA GLY A 337 26.00 -1.86 3.94
C GLY A 337 25.99 -1.13 2.61
N GLY A 338 27.11 -1.10 1.88
CA GLY A 338 27.23 -0.40 0.58
C GLY A 338 27.26 1.11 0.73
N ASN A 339 28.11 1.62 1.63
CA ASN A 339 28.31 3.04 1.90
C ASN A 339 29.82 3.32 2.12
N GLY A 340 30.15 4.54 2.54
CA GLY A 340 31.50 4.99 2.89
C GLY A 340 31.75 5.15 4.40
N PHE A 341 31.08 4.36 5.26
CA PHE A 341 31.30 4.43 6.71
C PHE A 341 32.72 3.95 7.08
N ARG A 342 33.36 4.64 8.03
CA ARG A 342 34.74 4.45 8.47
C ARG A 342 34.82 4.22 9.97
N GLY A 343 36.02 3.84 10.42
CA GLY A 343 36.34 3.62 11.83
C GLY A 343 35.88 2.26 12.34
N PRO A 344 35.98 2.05 13.67
CA PRO A 344 35.61 0.78 14.29
C PRO A 344 34.11 0.55 14.32
N ILE A 345 33.73 -0.73 14.37
CA ILE A 345 32.38 -1.13 14.77
C ILE A 345 32.27 -0.88 16.29
N PRO A 346 31.31 -0.08 16.77
CA PRO A 346 31.19 0.23 18.20
C PRO A 346 30.88 -0.99 19.08
N ASP A 347 31.55 -1.11 20.22
CA ASP A 347 31.29 -2.16 21.22
C ASP A 347 29.88 -2.04 21.84
N SER A 348 29.31 -0.83 21.86
CA SER A 348 27.95 -0.63 22.39
C SER A 348 26.88 -1.40 21.62
N LEU A 349 27.15 -1.88 20.39
CA LEU A 349 26.23 -2.76 19.67
C LEU A 349 25.85 -3.99 20.50
N THR A 350 26.70 -4.44 21.42
CA THR A 350 26.43 -5.53 22.36
C THR A 350 25.24 -5.25 23.30
N ASN A 351 24.85 -3.98 23.47
CA ASN A 351 23.71 -3.55 24.27
C ASN A 351 22.38 -3.58 23.50
N MET A 352 22.38 -3.84 22.18
CA MET A 352 21.17 -3.89 21.35
C MET A 352 20.48 -5.25 21.43
N SER A 353 19.95 -5.61 22.60
CA SER A 353 19.47 -6.97 22.91
C SER A 353 18.41 -7.54 21.95
N LYS A 354 17.69 -6.69 21.19
CA LYS A 354 16.68 -7.09 20.20
C LYS A 354 17.23 -7.24 18.77
N LEU A 355 18.52 -6.97 18.55
CA LEU A 355 19.10 -6.93 17.21
C LEU A 355 19.17 -8.34 16.61
N GLN A 356 18.50 -8.52 15.47
CA GLN A 356 18.39 -9.78 14.73
C GLN A 356 19.22 -9.75 13.44
N VAL A 357 19.28 -8.60 12.77
CA VAL A 357 19.96 -8.42 11.48
C VAL A 357 20.90 -7.22 11.57
N LEU A 358 22.19 -7.48 11.36
CA LEU A 358 23.22 -6.46 11.23
C LEU A 358 23.95 -6.63 9.90
N ASP A 359 23.75 -5.69 8.99
CA ASP A 359 24.47 -5.60 7.72
C ASP A 359 25.26 -4.30 7.65
N LEU A 360 26.59 -4.42 7.79
CA LEU A 360 27.56 -3.34 7.63
C LEU A 360 28.48 -3.58 6.43
N SER A 361 28.09 -4.48 5.52
CA SER A 361 28.95 -4.93 4.43
C SER A 361 29.35 -3.84 3.44
N SER A 362 30.44 -4.02 2.71
CA SER A 362 30.85 -3.08 1.65
C SER A 362 30.95 -1.63 2.15
N ASN A 363 31.75 -1.43 3.21
CA ASN A 363 32.08 -0.14 3.80
C ASN A 363 33.61 -0.01 3.92
N LEU A 364 34.08 1.02 4.64
CA LEU A 364 35.49 1.27 4.94
C LEU A 364 35.78 1.08 6.44
N LEU A 365 35.04 0.20 7.11
CA LEU A 365 35.18 -0.06 8.55
C LEU A 365 36.51 -0.75 8.85
N THR A 366 37.11 -0.40 9.98
CA THR A 366 38.45 -0.84 10.41
C THR A 366 38.42 -1.42 11.83
N GLY A 367 39.54 -1.94 12.31
CA GLY A 367 39.68 -2.39 13.69
C GLY A 367 39.07 -3.76 13.95
N MET A 368 39.03 -4.15 15.22
CA MET A 368 38.57 -5.47 15.65
C MET A 368 37.05 -5.60 15.57
N VAL A 369 36.58 -6.80 15.28
CA VAL A 369 35.16 -7.14 15.38
C VAL A 369 34.79 -7.25 16.87
N PRO A 370 33.74 -6.54 17.35
CA PRO A 370 33.32 -6.62 18.75
C PRO A 370 32.71 -7.99 19.09
N SER A 371 32.73 -8.36 20.37
CA SER A 371 32.15 -9.62 20.85
C SER A 371 30.62 -9.53 20.96
N LEU A 372 29.93 -9.83 19.85
CA LEU A 372 28.47 -9.70 19.72
C LEU A 372 27.67 -10.87 20.33
N GLY A 373 28.32 -11.78 21.08
CA GLY A 373 27.69 -12.97 21.67
C GLY A 373 26.57 -12.71 22.68
N SER A 374 26.41 -11.48 23.18
CA SER A 374 25.26 -11.09 24.04
C SER A 374 23.94 -10.99 23.26
N LEU A 375 24.00 -10.91 21.93
CA LEU A 375 22.85 -10.70 21.05
C LEU A 375 22.19 -12.05 20.74
N ALA A 376 21.43 -12.58 21.69
CA ALA A 376 20.85 -13.92 21.65
C ALA A 376 19.91 -14.14 20.44
N ASP A 377 19.22 -13.10 19.99
CA ASP A 377 18.28 -13.14 18.85
C ASP A 377 18.96 -12.90 17.49
N MET A 378 20.29 -12.74 17.46
CA MET A 378 21.03 -12.49 16.22
C MET A 378 20.86 -13.64 15.23
N SER A 379 20.31 -13.30 14.06
CA SER A 379 20.04 -14.21 12.95
C SER A 379 20.99 -13.99 11.76
N GLN A 380 21.42 -12.76 11.52
CA GLN A 380 22.28 -12.42 10.39
C GLN A 380 23.35 -11.40 10.81
N LEU A 381 24.60 -11.76 10.59
CA LEU A 381 25.76 -10.90 10.74
C LEU A 381 26.51 -10.83 9.41
N ILE A 382 26.44 -9.68 8.75
CA ILE A 382 27.00 -9.46 7.41
C ILE A 382 27.99 -8.30 7.47
N LEU A 383 29.28 -8.63 7.55
CA LEU A 383 30.39 -7.69 7.67
C LEU A 383 31.38 -7.76 6.49
N ARG A 384 31.04 -8.48 5.42
CA ARG A 384 31.89 -8.66 4.25
C ARG A 384 32.33 -7.35 3.60
N ASN A 385 33.45 -7.36 2.89
CA ASN A 385 34.02 -6.23 2.14
C ASN A 385 34.25 -5.00 3.04
N ASN A 386 35.10 -5.15 4.05
CA ASN A 386 35.56 -4.07 4.93
C ASN A 386 37.08 -4.23 5.17
N LYS A 387 37.64 -3.56 6.18
CA LYS A 387 39.03 -3.69 6.63
C LYS A 387 39.10 -4.16 8.09
N LEU A 388 38.24 -5.11 8.45
CA LEU A 388 38.14 -5.62 9.82
C LEU A 388 39.22 -6.65 10.13
N GLU A 389 39.66 -6.66 11.38
CA GLU A 389 40.69 -7.54 11.92
C GLU A 389 40.06 -8.58 12.88
N ALA A 390 40.66 -9.77 12.95
CA ALA A 390 40.17 -10.85 13.79
C ALA A 390 40.57 -10.71 15.26
N GLY A 391 41.68 -10.01 15.54
CA GLY A 391 42.31 -9.99 16.86
C GLY A 391 42.69 -11.41 17.31
N ASP A 392 42.22 -11.79 18.50
CA ASP A 392 42.36 -13.13 19.08
C ASP A 392 41.19 -14.08 18.73
N TRP A 393 40.31 -13.68 17.80
CA TRP A 393 39.07 -14.38 17.46
C TRP A 393 38.05 -14.48 18.61
N ALA A 394 38.14 -13.62 19.64
CA ALA A 394 37.15 -13.57 20.72
C ALA A 394 35.73 -13.35 20.20
N PHE A 395 35.56 -12.53 19.15
CA PHE A 395 34.26 -12.29 18.54
C PHE A 395 33.62 -13.59 18.06
N LEU A 396 34.37 -14.46 17.37
CA LEU A 396 33.85 -15.72 16.84
C LEU A 396 33.47 -16.68 17.95
N THR A 397 34.26 -16.72 19.03
CA THR A 397 33.93 -17.50 20.22
C THR A 397 32.64 -16.98 20.88
N SER A 398 32.48 -15.66 20.96
CA SER A 398 31.26 -15.06 21.52
C SER A 398 30.01 -15.42 20.71
N LEU A 399 30.10 -15.49 19.37
CA LEU A 399 28.98 -15.84 18.49
C LEU A 399 28.46 -17.27 18.66
N THR A 400 29.17 -18.14 19.38
CA THR A 400 28.65 -19.47 19.75
C THR A 400 27.42 -19.38 20.68
N ASN A 401 27.23 -18.24 21.35
CA ASN A 401 26.03 -17.95 22.13
C ASN A 401 24.81 -17.53 21.27
N CYS A 402 25.03 -17.12 20.01
CA CYS A 402 23.98 -16.70 19.09
C CYS A 402 23.32 -17.92 18.42
N THR A 403 22.48 -18.64 19.16
CA THR A 403 21.86 -19.91 18.72
C THR A 403 20.88 -19.78 17.56
N GLN A 404 20.45 -18.56 17.21
CA GLN A 404 19.58 -18.29 16.06
C GLN A 404 20.34 -17.89 14.78
N LEU A 405 21.67 -17.86 14.82
CA LEU A 405 22.47 -17.39 13.70
C LEU A 405 22.28 -18.28 12.46
N LEU A 406 21.86 -17.66 11.36
CA LEU A 406 21.63 -18.26 10.04
C LEU A 406 22.71 -17.86 9.04
N ILE A 407 23.19 -16.61 9.10
CA ILE A 407 24.16 -16.07 8.16
C ILE A 407 25.30 -15.40 8.94
N LEU A 408 26.53 -15.84 8.66
CA LEU A 408 27.76 -15.18 9.05
C LEU A 408 28.64 -14.95 7.82
N SER A 409 28.77 -13.70 7.39
CA SER A 409 29.57 -13.33 6.22
C SER A 409 30.63 -12.30 6.60
N MET A 410 31.88 -12.75 6.50
CA MET A 410 33.10 -12.03 6.89
C MET A 410 34.07 -11.87 5.70
N ASP A 411 33.64 -12.21 4.48
CA ASP A 411 34.49 -12.26 3.29
C ASP A 411 35.12 -10.89 2.98
N GLY A 412 36.30 -10.86 2.37
CA GLY A 412 36.88 -9.59 1.90
C GLY A 412 37.21 -8.63 3.03
N ASN A 413 37.79 -9.14 4.11
CA ASN A 413 38.34 -8.36 5.22
C ASN A 413 39.86 -8.61 5.33
N ILE A 414 40.48 -8.15 6.42
CA ILE A 414 41.89 -8.40 6.73
C ILE A 414 42.04 -9.34 7.94
N LEU A 415 41.11 -10.29 8.09
CA LEU A 415 41.14 -11.27 9.18
C LEU A 415 42.38 -12.15 9.01
N ASN A 416 43.22 -12.22 10.05
CA ASN A 416 44.47 -12.95 10.04
C ASN A 416 44.54 -13.99 11.19
N GLY A 417 45.61 -14.79 11.18
CA GLY A 417 45.79 -15.88 12.14
C GLY A 417 44.99 -17.13 11.76
N SER A 418 44.99 -18.12 12.65
CA SER A 418 44.34 -19.40 12.43
C SER A 418 42.90 -19.41 12.95
N LEU A 419 41.97 -19.87 12.12
CA LEU A 419 40.55 -20.02 12.48
C LEU A 419 40.42 -20.94 13.71
N PRO A 420 39.75 -20.51 14.81
CA PRO A 420 39.70 -21.31 16.02
C PRO A 420 38.67 -22.44 15.92
N LYS A 421 38.89 -23.50 16.71
CA LYS A 421 37.97 -24.65 16.85
C LYS A 421 36.55 -24.26 17.30
N ALA A 422 36.40 -23.09 17.93
CA ALA A 422 35.12 -22.52 18.30
C ALA A 422 34.16 -22.36 17.11
N VAL A 423 34.66 -22.27 15.87
CA VAL A 423 33.84 -22.23 14.65
C VAL A 423 32.86 -23.41 14.57
N GLY A 424 33.25 -24.61 15.02
CA GLY A 424 32.40 -25.79 15.03
C GLY A 424 31.33 -25.82 16.13
N LYS A 425 31.29 -24.78 16.98
CA LYS A 425 30.27 -24.56 18.03
C LYS A 425 29.29 -23.43 17.67
N LEU A 426 29.41 -22.85 16.48
CA LEU A 426 28.41 -21.90 15.99
C LEU A 426 27.04 -22.59 15.85
N SER A 427 26.00 -21.77 15.72
CA SER A 427 24.62 -22.22 15.53
C SER A 427 24.50 -23.38 14.54
N THR A 428 23.79 -24.44 14.92
CA THR A 428 23.49 -25.57 14.03
C THR A 428 22.45 -25.21 12.97
N LYS A 429 21.83 -24.03 13.05
CA LYS A 429 20.90 -23.50 12.04
C LYS A 429 21.61 -22.72 10.93
N LEU A 430 22.94 -22.59 11.00
CA LEU A 430 23.72 -21.78 10.08
C LEU A 430 23.55 -22.27 8.64
N GLN A 431 23.03 -21.39 7.79
CA GLN A 431 22.79 -21.65 6.37
C GLN A 431 23.93 -21.14 5.49
N ARG A 432 24.67 -20.13 5.97
CA ARG A 432 25.79 -19.53 5.24
C ARG A 432 26.91 -19.13 6.20
N LEU A 433 28.09 -19.64 5.91
CA LEU A 433 29.35 -19.29 6.57
C LEU A 433 30.37 -18.89 5.51
N SER A 434 30.87 -17.67 5.57
CA SER A 434 31.73 -17.15 4.51
C SER A 434 32.86 -16.31 5.09
N PHE A 435 34.10 -16.73 4.81
CA PHE A 435 35.36 -16.12 5.28
C PHE A 435 36.36 -15.91 4.15
N GLY A 436 35.95 -16.09 2.90
CA GLY A 436 36.84 -16.02 1.75
C GLY A 436 37.48 -14.65 1.60
N ARG A 437 38.58 -14.57 0.84
CA ARG A 437 39.29 -13.29 0.58
C ARG A 437 39.74 -12.59 1.88
N ASN A 438 40.29 -13.36 2.80
CA ASN A 438 40.94 -12.87 4.02
C ASN A 438 42.42 -13.30 4.06
N GLN A 439 43.11 -13.06 5.19
CA GLN A 439 44.51 -13.45 5.44
C GLN A 439 44.60 -14.60 6.46
N ILE A 440 43.58 -15.47 6.48
CA ILE A 440 43.50 -16.61 7.40
C ILE A 440 44.57 -17.63 7.02
N SER A 441 45.31 -18.14 8.02
CA SER A 441 46.41 -19.09 7.83
C SER A 441 46.21 -20.37 8.64
N GLY A 442 47.06 -21.37 8.41
CA GLY A 442 46.96 -22.67 9.08
C GLY A 442 45.90 -23.59 8.46
N ASN A 443 45.50 -24.61 9.23
CA ASN A 443 44.57 -25.64 8.76
C ASN A 443 43.11 -25.27 9.12
N ILE A 444 42.18 -25.68 8.27
CA ILE A 444 40.74 -25.61 8.58
C ILE A 444 40.46 -26.54 9.77
N PRO A 445 39.87 -26.05 10.88
CA PRO A 445 39.53 -26.88 12.03
C PRO A 445 38.54 -28.00 11.66
N ALA A 446 38.84 -29.24 12.05
CA ALA A 446 37.97 -30.39 11.78
C ALA A 446 36.57 -30.22 12.40
N GLU A 447 36.45 -29.43 13.48
CA GLU A 447 35.19 -29.11 14.13
C GLU A 447 34.19 -28.40 13.21
N ILE A 448 34.63 -27.77 12.11
CA ILE A 448 33.74 -27.15 11.12
C ILE A 448 32.74 -28.16 10.50
N GLY A 449 33.12 -29.44 10.42
CA GLY A 449 32.26 -30.51 9.92
C GLY A 449 31.04 -30.81 10.79
N LYS A 450 30.95 -30.22 11.99
CA LYS A 450 29.75 -30.30 12.86
C LYS A 450 28.64 -29.34 12.43
N LEU A 451 28.94 -28.37 11.57
CA LEU A 451 27.95 -27.42 11.07
C LEU A 451 27.13 -28.06 9.93
N VAL A 452 25.81 -27.96 10.00
CA VAL A 452 24.90 -28.43 8.94
C VAL A 452 24.72 -27.30 7.92
N VAL A 453 25.78 -27.02 7.15
CA VAL A 453 25.79 -25.95 6.14
C VAL A 453 25.42 -26.55 4.78
N THR A 454 24.47 -25.95 4.05
CA THR A 454 24.05 -26.44 2.72
C THR A 454 25.20 -26.30 1.72
N SER A 455 25.39 -27.31 0.86
CA SER A 455 26.55 -27.50 -0.02
C SER A 455 26.90 -26.34 -0.95
N ASP A 456 25.99 -25.40 -1.18
CA ASP A 456 26.22 -24.22 -2.04
C ASP A 456 26.94 -23.06 -1.34
N SER A 457 27.27 -23.18 -0.05
CA SER A 457 27.80 -22.08 0.76
C SER A 457 29.24 -22.27 1.30
N ILE A 458 29.91 -23.36 0.92
CA ILE A 458 31.34 -23.61 1.24
C ILE A 458 32.24 -23.35 0.00
N ASN A 459 31.77 -22.59 -0.98
CA ASN A 459 32.54 -22.31 -2.20
C ASN A 459 33.17 -20.91 -2.17
N SER A 460 34.37 -20.86 -1.58
CA SER A 460 35.50 -19.93 -1.77
C SER A 460 36.13 -19.57 -0.42
N TRP A 461 36.93 -20.50 0.12
CA TRP A 461 37.84 -20.22 1.23
C TRP A 461 39.15 -19.66 0.70
#